data_AF-A0A1J1CWV6-F1
#
_entry.id   AF-A0A1J1CWV6-F1
#
_cell.length_a   1.000
_cell.length_b   1.000
_cell.length_c   1.000
_cell.angle_alpha   90.00
_cell.angle_beta   90.00
_cell.angle_gamma   90.00
#
_symmetry.space_group_name_H-M   'P 1'
#
loop_
_entity.id
_entity.type
_entity.pdbx_description
1 polymer ?
#
loop_
_entity_poly.entity_id
_entity_poly.type
_entity_poly.pdbx_seq_one_letter_code
_entity_poly.pdbx_strand_id
1 'polypeptide(L)'
;MYLTNRDKEIFKFIEQYGSITINQCSKIFFSKCKQNYYQARKRLKLLSDNKYLKRYRKDMRSEAVYYLDKKLSAHDLKVLDIYAELLHLGAEIKYFEREYIIPTKNKEYRADGLVECTKDGYFYPILIEVDYTHFTSNKKLLDIYNSNYFQDKYKDLDTDIFPTVLILRPFLSNNINNLPFNIIYSTMCINNINTLFN
;
A
#
# COMPACT_ATOMS: atom_id res chain seq x y z
N MET A 1 -13.96 28.52 3.58
CA MET A 1 -13.62 27.46 4.56
C MET A 1 -12.20 27.70 5.05
N TYR A 2 -11.89 27.48 6.33
CA TYR A 2 -10.51 27.51 6.82
C TYR A 2 -9.84 26.12 6.72
N LEU A 3 -8.60 26.11 6.22
CA LEU A 3 -7.77 24.90 6.15
C LEU A 3 -7.21 24.54 7.53
N THR A 4 -7.32 23.27 7.89
CA THR A 4 -6.77 22.72 9.13
C THR A 4 -5.39 22.10 8.90
N ASN A 5 -4.64 21.83 9.98
CA ASN A 5 -3.36 21.10 9.86
C ASN A 5 -3.56 19.72 9.22
N ARG A 6 -4.66 19.03 9.52
CA ARG A 6 -5.00 17.76 8.87
C ARG A 6 -5.19 17.92 7.36
N ASP A 7 -5.80 19.02 6.92
CA ASP A 7 -5.98 19.28 5.48
C ASP A 7 -4.63 19.48 4.79
N LYS A 8 -3.67 20.13 5.45
CA LYS A 8 -2.28 20.24 4.96
C LYS A 8 -1.61 18.87 4.83
N GLU A 9 -1.77 17.99 5.81
CA GLU A 9 -1.22 16.63 5.74
C GLU A 9 -1.90 15.78 4.66
N ILE A 10 -3.21 15.95 4.44
CA ILE A 10 -3.93 15.34 3.31
C ILE A 10 -3.34 15.82 1.99
N PHE A 11 -3.08 17.14 1.84
CA PHE A 11 -2.49 17.68 0.62
C PHE A 11 -1.09 17.14 0.37
N LYS A 12 -0.20 17.15 1.37
CA LYS A 12 1.15 16.58 1.27
C LYS A 12 1.11 15.12 0.82
N PHE A 13 0.20 14.33 1.39
CA PHE A 13 0.02 12.93 0.98
C PHE A 13 -0.42 12.81 -0.49
N ILE A 14 -1.37 13.63 -0.93
CA ILE A 14 -1.84 13.64 -2.32
C ILE A 14 -0.74 14.16 -3.27
N GLU A 15 0.08 15.12 -2.86
CA GLU A 15 1.24 15.60 -3.64
C GLU A 15 2.27 14.47 -3.81
N GLN A 16 2.58 13.77 -2.71
CA GLN A 16 3.57 12.70 -2.72
C GLN A 16 3.10 11.44 -3.47
N TYR A 17 1.85 11.02 -3.25
CA TYR A 17 1.35 9.74 -3.76
C TYR A 17 0.36 9.88 -4.93
N GLY A 18 -0.10 11.09 -5.23
CA GLY A 18 -0.91 11.45 -6.40
C GLY A 18 -2.40 11.52 -6.14
N SER A 19 -2.99 10.53 -5.47
CA SER A 19 -4.44 10.47 -5.22
C SER A 19 -4.75 9.82 -3.86
N ILE A 20 -5.98 10.03 -3.40
CA ILE A 20 -6.49 9.37 -2.19
C ILE A 20 -7.98 9.02 -2.34
N THR A 21 -8.39 7.88 -1.80
CA THR A 21 -9.82 7.54 -1.65
C THR A 21 -10.38 7.99 -0.30
N ILE A 22 -11.69 7.90 -0.12
CA ILE A 22 -12.32 8.21 1.17
C ILE A 22 -11.85 7.23 2.24
N ASN A 23 -11.83 5.93 1.92
CA ASN A 23 -11.40 4.87 2.83
C ASN A 23 -9.93 5.02 3.25
N GLN A 24 -9.03 5.33 2.29
CA GLN A 24 -7.62 5.60 2.60
C GLN A 24 -7.50 6.81 3.53
N CYS A 25 -8.17 7.91 3.20
CA CYS A 25 -8.17 9.11 4.02
C CYS A 25 -8.70 8.85 5.43
N SER A 26 -9.75 8.04 5.58
CA SER A 26 -10.32 7.74 6.89
C SER A 26 -9.37 6.92 7.76
N LYS A 27 -8.65 5.97 7.17
CA LYS A 27 -7.65 5.13 7.86
C LYS A 27 -6.40 5.90 8.23
N ILE A 28 -5.94 6.81 7.36
CA ILE A 28 -4.70 7.56 7.58
C ILE A 28 -4.92 8.74 8.54
N PHE A 29 -5.90 9.60 8.28
CA PHE A 29 -6.00 10.92 8.94
C PHE A 29 -7.12 11.02 9.98
N PHE A 30 -8.05 10.06 9.98
CA PHE A 30 -9.22 10.05 10.85
C PHE A 30 -9.35 8.76 11.68
N SER A 31 -8.29 7.94 11.77
CA SER A 31 -8.31 6.65 12.46
C SER A 31 -8.84 6.72 13.91
N LYS A 32 -8.51 7.80 14.62
CA LYS A 32 -8.93 8.03 16.02
C LYS A 32 -10.32 8.69 16.16
N CYS A 33 -11.00 9.01 15.06
CA CYS A 33 -12.29 9.69 15.09
C CYS A 33 -13.44 8.67 15.08
N LYS A 34 -14.48 8.95 15.88
CA LYS A 34 -15.78 8.28 15.70
C LYS A 34 -16.32 8.56 14.30
N GLN A 35 -16.85 7.53 13.63
CA GLN A 35 -17.36 7.62 12.25
C GLN A 35 -16.31 8.17 11.26
N ASN A 36 -15.07 7.68 11.37
CA ASN A 36 -13.92 8.11 10.57
C ASN A 36 -14.22 8.24 9.06
N TYR A 37 -14.91 7.27 8.46
CA TYR A 37 -15.27 7.27 7.04
C TYR A 37 -16.16 8.46 6.68
N TYR A 38 -17.21 8.72 7.48
CA TYR A 38 -18.13 9.84 7.24
C TYR A 38 -17.41 11.18 7.36
N GLN A 39 -16.54 11.33 8.37
CA GLN A 39 -15.73 12.53 8.58
C GLN A 39 -14.79 12.78 7.40
N ALA A 40 -14.06 11.76 6.96
CA ALA A 40 -13.17 11.83 5.79
C ALA A 40 -13.95 12.20 4.53
N ARG A 41 -15.10 11.55 4.28
CA ARG A 41 -15.99 11.84 3.15
C ARG A 41 -16.44 13.29 3.13
N LYS A 42 -16.94 13.78 4.28
CA LYS A 42 -17.43 15.17 4.42
C LYS A 42 -16.29 16.16 4.18
N ARG A 43 -15.11 15.90 4.75
CA ARG A 43 -13.95 16.78 4.61
C ARG A 43 -13.43 16.82 3.17
N LEU A 44 -13.20 15.66 2.54
CA LEU A 44 -12.73 15.60 1.15
C LEU A 44 -13.72 16.23 0.18
N LYS A 45 -15.03 16.00 0.38
CA LYS A 45 -16.06 16.68 -0.40
C LYS A 45 -15.97 18.20 -0.23
N LEU A 46 -15.84 18.69 1.00
CA LEU A 46 -15.74 20.13 1.26
C LEU A 46 -14.48 20.74 0.60
N LEU A 47 -13.34 20.06 0.67
CA LEU A 47 -12.11 20.48 -0.01
C LEU A 47 -12.30 20.55 -1.52
N SER A 48 -13.00 19.58 -2.11
CA SER A 48 -13.29 19.55 -3.54
C SER A 48 -14.31 20.61 -3.97
N ASP A 49 -15.38 20.81 -3.20
CA ASP A 49 -16.40 21.84 -3.46
C ASP A 49 -15.80 23.26 -3.40
N ASN A 50 -14.74 23.45 -2.60
CA ASN A 50 -13.96 24.71 -2.53
C ASN A 50 -12.78 24.74 -3.53
N LYS A 51 -12.73 23.82 -4.51
CA LYS A 51 -11.73 23.75 -5.59
C LYS A 51 -10.28 23.48 -5.16
N TYR A 52 -10.05 23.02 -3.93
CA TYR A 52 -8.71 22.57 -3.50
C TYR A 52 -8.34 21.19 -4.06
N LEU A 53 -9.34 20.33 -4.31
CA LEU A 53 -9.13 18.99 -4.84
C LEU A 53 -10.04 18.73 -6.04
N LYS A 54 -9.48 18.07 -7.06
CA LYS A 54 -10.26 17.44 -8.12
C LYS A 54 -10.85 16.14 -7.58
N ARG A 55 -12.02 15.75 -8.08
CA ARG A 55 -12.75 14.55 -7.66
C ARG A 55 -13.23 13.77 -8.87
N TYR A 56 -13.03 12.45 -8.83
CA TYR A 56 -13.46 11.52 -9.86
C TYR A 56 -14.19 10.31 -9.26
N ARG A 57 -15.15 9.76 -10.01
CA ARG A 57 -15.75 8.44 -9.78
C ARG A 57 -15.88 7.75 -11.13
N LYS A 58 -15.55 6.46 -11.18
CA LYS A 58 -15.70 5.65 -12.41
C LYS A 58 -17.17 5.43 -12.75
N ASP A 59 -17.98 5.15 -11.73
CA ASP A 59 -19.41 4.91 -11.85
C ASP A 59 -20.13 5.26 -10.52
N MET A 60 -21.45 5.10 -10.48
CA MET A 60 -22.28 5.44 -9.31
C MET A 60 -22.02 4.58 -8.07
N ARG A 61 -21.42 3.39 -8.22
CA ARG A 61 -21.10 2.45 -7.14
C ARG A 61 -19.63 2.56 -6.71
N SER A 62 -18.75 2.95 -7.63
CA SER A 62 -17.32 3.17 -7.36
C SER A 62 -17.08 4.23 -6.28
N GLU A 63 -16.05 4.02 -5.47
CA GLU A 63 -15.58 5.00 -4.49
C GLU A 63 -15.09 6.28 -5.19
N ALA A 64 -15.20 7.42 -4.49
CA ALA A 64 -14.65 8.67 -4.98
C ALA A 64 -13.14 8.77 -4.72
N VAL A 65 -12.42 9.17 -5.76
CA VAL A 65 -10.98 9.42 -5.74
C VAL A 65 -10.75 10.93 -5.80
N TYR A 66 -9.91 11.43 -4.91
CA TYR A 66 -9.54 12.85 -4.81
C TYR A 66 -8.07 13.02 -5.15
N TYR A 67 -7.74 14.07 -5.88
CA TYR A 67 -6.38 14.31 -6.38
C TYR A 67 -6.14 15.79 -6.66
N LEU A 68 -4.87 16.19 -6.73
CA LEU A 68 -4.46 17.52 -7.19
C LEU A 68 -4.31 17.49 -8.72
N ASP A 69 -3.29 16.77 -9.19
CA ASP A 69 -2.97 16.71 -10.63
C ASP A 69 -2.97 15.28 -11.17
N LYS A 70 -2.36 14.33 -10.46
CA LYS A 70 -2.23 12.95 -10.89
C LYS A 70 -3.39 12.10 -10.40
N LYS A 71 -4.23 11.61 -11.30
CA LYS A 71 -5.24 10.58 -11.00
C LYS A 71 -4.61 9.19 -11.10
N LEU A 72 -4.60 8.45 -9.99
CA LEU A 72 -4.09 7.08 -9.95
C LEU A 72 -5.03 6.06 -10.61
N SER A 73 -4.43 4.97 -11.10
CA SER A 73 -5.16 3.80 -11.58
C SER A 73 -5.78 3.02 -10.42
N ALA A 74 -6.73 2.12 -10.70
CA ALA A 74 -7.32 1.27 -9.68
C ALA A 74 -6.29 0.34 -9.01
N HIS A 75 -5.28 -0.10 -9.78
CA HIS A 75 -4.19 -0.93 -9.31
C HIS A 75 -3.25 -0.15 -8.38
N ASP A 76 -2.83 1.05 -8.78
CA ASP A 76 -2.05 1.95 -7.92
C ASP A 76 -2.75 2.30 -6.59
N LEU A 77 -4.04 2.58 -6.66
CA LEU A 77 -4.86 2.86 -5.48
C LEU A 77 -4.91 1.65 -4.55
N LYS A 78 -4.84 0.42 -5.09
CA LYS A 78 -4.86 -0.80 -4.28
C LYS A 78 -3.57 -0.96 -3.48
N VAL A 79 -2.42 -0.54 -4.01
CA VAL A 79 -1.16 -0.48 -3.24
C VAL A 79 -1.27 0.54 -2.09
N LEU A 80 -1.92 1.69 -2.33
CA LEU A 80 -2.17 2.68 -1.28
C LEU A 80 -3.17 2.19 -0.22
N ASP A 81 -4.09 1.27 -0.57
CA ASP A 81 -4.96 0.66 0.43
C ASP A 81 -4.16 -0.17 1.44
N ILE A 82 -3.08 -0.85 1.02
CA ILE A 82 -2.16 -1.56 1.92
C ILE A 82 -1.47 -0.58 2.87
N TYR A 83 -0.90 0.49 2.33
CA TYR A 83 -0.28 1.54 3.14
C TYR A 83 -1.24 2.08 4.21
N ALA A 84 -2.48 2.41 3.80
CA ALA A 84 -3.49 2.94 4.70
C ALA A 84 -3.88 1.92 5.78
N GLU A 85 -3.96 0.64 5.43
CA GLU A 85 -4.28 -0.43 6.37
C GLU A 85 -3.16 -0.65 7.39
N LEU A 86 -1.90 -0.68 6.97
CA LEU A 86 -0.76 -0.84 7.88
C LEU A 86 -0.73 0.28 8.94
N LEU A 87 -0.94 1.54 8.52
CA LEU A 87 -1.10 2.66 9.45
C LEU A 87 -2.30 2.48 10.38
N HIS A 88 -3.43 2.01 9.86
CA HIS A 88 -4.64 1.77 10.67
C HIS A 88 -4.41 0.71 11.75
N LEU A 89 -3.59 -0.30 11.44
CA LEU A 89 -3.18 -1.36 12.35
C LEU A 89 -2.08 -0.94 13.34
N GLY A 90 -1.69 0.33 13.33
CA GLY A 90 -0.72 0.89 14.26
C GLY A 90 0.73 0.67 13.87
N ALA A 91 1.01 0.24 12.63
CA ALA A 91 2.39 0.19 12.14
C ALA A 91 2.94 1.60 11.89
N GLU A 92 4.21 1.79 12.19
CA GLU A 92 4.94 3.01 11.85
C GLU A 92 5.67 2.79 10.52
N ILE A 93 5.24 3.47 9.46
CA ILE A 93 5.87 3.35 8.14
C ILE A 93 7.16 4.15 8.11
N LYS A 94 8.30 3.47 7.89
CA LYS A 94 9.63 4.08 7.75
C LYS A 94 9.96 4.40 6.29
N TYR A 95 9.54 3.53 5.38
CA TYR A 95 9.71 3.70 3.95
C TYR A 95 8.48 3.19 3.20
N PHE A 96 8.10 3.89 2.15
CA PHE A 96 7.09 3.41 1.22
C PHE A 96 7.34 3.95 -0.18
N GLU A 97 7.47 3.05 -1.14
CA GLU A 97 7.62 3.37 -2.55
C GLU A 97 6.71 2.47 -3.39
N ARG A 98 6.01 3.07 -4.35
CA ARG A 98 5.23 2.34 -5.36
C ARG A 98 6.09 2.09 -6.58
N GLU A 99 5.77 1.04 -7.34
CA GLU A 99 6.54 0.63 -8.52
C GLU A 99 8.03 0.40 -8.20
N TYR A 100 8.30 -0.21 -7.04
CA TYR A 100 9.66 -0.39 -6.51
C TYR A 100 10.53 -1.19 -7.48
N ILE A 101 11.67 -0.61 -7.85
CA ILE A 101 12.64 -1.23 -8.75
C ILE A 101 13.67 -2.00 -7.93
N ILE A 102 13.82 -3.27 -8.27
CA ILE A 102 14.76 -4.21 -7.66
C ILE A 102 15.84 -4.55 -8.69
N PRO A 103 17.00 -3.90 -8.64
CA PRO A 103 18.11 -4.22 -9.52
C PRO A 103 18.74 -5.55 -9.09
N THR A 104 18.69 -6.54 -9.98
CA THR A 104 19.43 -7.80 -9.83
C THR A 104 20.58 -7.84 -10.84
N LYS A 105 21.53 -8.77 -10.65
CA LYS A 105 22.73 -8.89 -11.50
C LYS A 105 22.42 -8.97 -13.00
N ASN A 106 21.30 -9.57 -13.39
CA ASN A 106 20.98 -9.86 -14.78
C ASN A 106 19.85 -9.00 -15.37
N LYS A 107 19.00 -8.39 -14.52
CA LYS A 107 17.91 -7.49 -14.93
C LYS A 107 17.27 -6.77 -13.74
N GLU A 108 16.42 -5.80 -14.04
CA GLU A 108 15.59 -5.13 -13.06
C GLU A 108 14.21 -5.81 -12.98
N TYR A 109 13.75 -6.04 -11.75
CA TYR A 109 12.36 -6.40 -11.49
C TYR A 109 11.61 -5.19 -10.96
N ARG A 110 10.34 -5.06 -11.33
CA ARG A 110 9.43 -4.08 -10.74
C ARG A 110 8.40 -4.80 -9.88
N ALA A 111 8.29 -4.41 -8.62
CA ALA A 111 7.19 -4.77 -7.74
C ALA A 111 6.18 -3.63 -7.68
N ASP A 112 4.93 -3.91 -7.33
CA ASP A 112 3.88 -2.88 -7.28
C ASP A 112 4.10 -1.91 -6.11
N GLY A 113 4.74 -2.37 -5.03
CA GLY A 113 5.28 -1.49 -4.00
C GLY A 113 6.19 -2.21 -3.02
N LEU A 114 6.95 -1.42 -2.26
CA LEU A 114 7.71 -1.85 -1.10
C LEU A 114 7.32 -0.97 0.08
N VAL A 115 6.95 -1.59 1.20
CA VAL A 115 6.75 -0.92 2.48
C VAL A 115 7.79 -1.45 3.47
N GLU A 116 8.42 -0.56 4.20
CA GLU A 116 9.23 -0.90 5.36
C GLU A 116 8.59 -0.25 6.56
N CYS A 117 8.13 -1.04 7.51
CA CYS A 117 7.46 -0.53 8.69
C CYS A 117 7.93 -1.23 9.97
N THR A 118 7.68 -0.58 11.09
CA THR A 118 7.92 -1.16 12.42
C THR A 118 6.61 -1.28 13.17
N LYS A 119 6.42 -2.37 13.89
CA LYS A 119 5.29 -2.57 14.79
C LYS A 119 5.73 -3.37 16.00
N ASP A 120 5.32 -2.95 17.19
CA ASP A 120 5.65 -3.60 18.46
C ASP A 120 7.16 -3.88 18.65
N GLY A 121 8.01 -3.01 18.08
CA GLY A 121 9.48 -3.10 18.15
C GLY A 121 10.15 -3.92 17.04
N TYR A 122 9.38 -4.60 16.20
CA TYR A 122 9.91 -5.45 15.12
C TYR A 122 9.85 -4.75 13.76
N PHE A 123 10.83 -5.04 12.90
CA PHE A 123 10.94 -4.53 11.53
C PHE A 123 10.29 -5.50 10.54
N TYR A 124 9.38 -4.98 9.71
CA TYR A 124 8.62 -5.73 8.72
C TYR A 124 8.80 -5.11 7.33
N PRO A 125 9.72 -5.64 6.51
CA PRO A 125 9.76 -5.33 5.08
C PRO A 125 8.69 -6.14 4.35
N ILE A 126 7.87 -5.45 3.56
CA ILE A 126 6.72 -6.03 2.84
C ILE A 126 6.81 -5.66 1.37
N LEU A 127 6.94 -6.67 0.51
CA LEU A 127 6.90 -6.53 -0.94
C LEU A 127 5.48 -6.76 -1.44
N ILE A 128 4.89 -5.80 -2.13
CA ILE A 128 3.48 -5.81 -2.54
C ILE A 128 3.36 -6.14 -4.02
N GLU A 129 2.44 -7.05 -4.34
CA GLU A 129 1.97 -7.34 -5.70
C GLU A 129 0.44 -7.36 -5.75
N VAL A 130 -0.14 -6.82 -6.81
CA VAL A 130 -1.58 -6.70 -7.04
C VAL A 130 -1.96 -7.38 -8.35
N ASP A 131 -2.37 -8.64 -8.22
CA ASP A 131 -2.71 -9.56 -9.29
C ASP A 131 -4.18 -9.40 -9.71
N TYR A 132 -4.52 -8.49 -10.64
CA TYR A 132 -5.90 -8.43 -11.19
C TYR A 132 -6.19 -9.53 -12.21
N THR A 133 -5.34 -9.61 -13.24
CA THR A 133 -5.51 -10.52 -14.39
C THR A 133 -4.21 -11.26 -14.74
N HIS A 134 -3.06 -10.68 -14.42
CA HIS A 134 -1.75 -11.30 -14.56
C HIS A 134 -1.26 -11.68 -13.17
N PHE A 135 -1.01 -12.98 -12.98
CA PHE A 135 -0.56 -13.48 -11.68
C PHE A 135 0.95 -13.38 -11.53
N THR A 136 1.37 -12.95 -10.36
CA THR A 136 2.77 -12.92 -9.95
C THR A 136 3.35 -14.33 -10.03
N SER A 137 4.41 -14.47 -10.82
CA SER A 137 5.05 -15.77 -11.03
C SER A 137 6.02 -16.13 -9.90
N ASN A 138 6.02 -17.39 -9.47
CA ASN A 138 6.99 -17.90 -8.50
C ASN A 138 8.44 -17.71 -9.01
N LYS A 139 8.66 -17.80 -10.32
CA LYS A 139 9.97 -17.56 -10.94
C LYS A 139 10.47 -16.14 -10.67
N LYS A 140 9.62 -15.12 -10.87
CA LYS A 140 9.95 -13.71 -10.55
C LYS A 140 10.45 -13.58 -9.10
N LEU A 141 9.69 -14.12 -8.16
CA LEU A 141 10.00 -14.00 -6.73
C LEU A 141 11.27 -14.77 -6.36
N LEU A 142 11.45 -15.98 -6.91
CA LEU A 142 12.64 -16.79 -6.67
C LEU A 142 13.90 -16.15 -7.24
N ASP A 143 13.82 -15.54 -8.43
CA ASP A 143 14.95 -14.83 -9.02
C ASP A 143 15.33 -13.59 -8.18
N ILE A 144 14.34 -12.88 -7.63
CA ILE A 144 14.58 -11.76 -6.70
C ILE A 144 15.25 -12.27 -5.42
N TYR A 145 14.75 -13.35 -4.82
CA TYR A 145 15.36 -13.96 -3.62
C TYR A 145 16.81 -14.40 -3.87
N ASN A 146 17.05 -15.15 -4.96
CA ASN A 146 18.38 -15.65 -5.31
C ASN A 146 19.37 -14.55 -5.71
N SER A 147 18.90 -13.32 -5.97
CA SER A 147 19.78 -12.18 -6.24
C SER A 147 20.49 -11.65 -4.99
N ASN A 148 20.02 -12.04 -3.79
CA ASN A 148 20.43 -11.51 -2.49
C ASN A 148 20.21 -10.01 -2.30
N TYR A 149 19.41 -9.36 -3.18
CA TYR A 149 19.21 -7.91 -3.13
C TYR A 149 18.72 -7.43 -1.77
N PHE A 150 17.69 -8.07 -1.20
CA PHE A 150 17.12 -7.63 0.07
C PHE A 150 17.96 -8.01 1.27
N GLN A 151 18.61 -9.17 1.22
CA GLN A 151 19.58 -9.59 2.22
C GLN A 151 20.73 -8.59 2.30
N ASP A 152 21.26 -8.15 1.15
CA ASP A 152 22.28 -7.10 1.09
C ASP A 152 21.74 -5.74 1.55
N LYS A 153 20.50 -5.40 1.19
CA LYS A 153 19.84 -4.14 1.60
C LYS A 153 19.65 -4.05 3.12
N TYR A 154 19.34 -5.17 3.77
CA TYR A 154 18.98 -5.23 5.19
C TYR A 154 20.04 -5.89 6.07
N LYS A 155 21.24 -6.16 5.54
CA LYS A 155 22.35 -6.83 6.24
C LYS A 155 22.74 -6.22 7.58
N ASP A 156 22.52 -4.92 7.76
CA ASP A 156 22.83 -4.19 8.99
C ASP A 156 21.82 -4.49 10.10
N LEU A 157 20.66 -5.05 9.75
CA LEU A 157 19.63 -5.51 10.68
C LEU A 157 19.76 -7.00 10.97
N ASP A 158 19.85 -7.82 9.92
CA ASP A 158 20.12 -9.26 9.98
C ASP A 158 20.54 -9.77 8.58
N THR A 159 21.27 -10.88 8.53
CA THR A 159 21.93 -11.44 7.34
C THR A 159 21.00 -12.14 6.35
N ASP A 160 19.78 -12.52 6.75
CA ASP A 160 18.86 -13.31 5.92
C ASP A 160 17.44 -12.70 5.83
N ILE A 161 17.35 -11.37 5.87
CA ILE A 161 16.05 -10.70 5.74
C ILE A 161 15.62 -10.68 4.27
N PHE A 162 14.51 -11.39 4.01
CA PHE A 162 13.73 -11.23 2.79
C PHE A 162 12.33 -10.67 3.14
N PRO A 163 11.80 -9.70 2.36
CA PRO A 163 10.47 -9.16 2.60
C PRO A 163 9.40 -10.24 2.61
N THR A 164 8.41 -10.10 3.49
CA THR A 164 7.17 -10.87 3.33
C THR A 164 6.49 -10.39 2.04
N VAL A 165 6.19 -11.33 1.14
CA VAL A 165 5.53 -10.99 -0.11
C VAL A 165 4.01 -11.01 0.10
N LEU A 166 3.38 -9.84 0.03
CA LEU A 166 1.93 -9.69 0.10
C LEU A 166 1.34 -9.63 -1.31
N ILE A 167 0.53 -10.62 -1.66
CA ILE A 167 -0.10 -10.69 -2.98
C ILE A 167 -1.61 -10.53 -2.85
N LEU A 168 -2.13 -9.46 -3.45
CA LEU A 168 -3.56 -9.18 -3.54
C LEU A 168 -4.15 -9.74 -4.83
N ARG A 169 -5.22 -10.53 -4.74
CA ARG A 169 -5.87 -11.18 -5.89
C ARG A 169 -7.40 -11.23 -5.75
N PRO A 170 -8.18 -11.38 -6.84
CA PRO A 170 -9.64 -11.47 -6.75
C PRO A 170 -10.14 -12.68 -5.95
N PHE A 171 -9.43 -13.80 -5.99
CA PHE A 171 -9.77 -15.03 -5.28
C PHE A 171 -8.51 -15.66 -4.68
N LEU A 172 -8.67 -16.32 -3.53
CA LEU A 172 -7.60 -17.10 -2.91
C LEU A 172 -7.58 -18.49 -3.55
N SER A 173 -6.39 -18.97 -3.90
CA SER A 173 -6.17 -20.38 -4.23
C SER A 173 -5.56 -21.09 -3.03
N ASN A 174 -5.85 -22.37 -2.85
CA ASN A 174 -5.24 -23.21 -1.81
C ASN A 174 -3.78 -23.61 -2.14
N ASN A 175 -3.05 -22.77 -2.88
CA ASN A 175 -1.71 -23.10 -3.30
C ASN A 175 -0.76 -23.00 -2.10
N ILE A 176 -0.26 -24.14 -1.66
CA ILE A 176 0.90 -24.22 -0.77
C ILE A 176 2.12 -23.94 -1.67
N ASN A 177 2.71 -22.76 -1.52
CA ASN A 177 3.94 -22.41 -2.20
C ASN A 177 5.14 -22.82 -1.34
N ASN A 178 5.95 -23.76 -1.83
CA ASN A 178 7.21 -24.17 -1.20
C ASN A 178 8.36 -23.22 -1.58
N LEU A 179 8.17 -21.92 -1.35
CA LEU A 179 9.22 -20.92 -1.56
C LEU A 179 9.99 -20.66 -0.25
N PRO A 180 11.28 -20.29 -0.31
CA PRO A 180 12.14 -20.13 0.88
C PRO A 180 11.82 -18.88 1.71
N PHE A 181 10.70 -18.21 1.45
CA PHE A 181 10.28 -16.98 2.09
C PHE A 181 8.75 -16.95 2.24
N ASN A 182 8.27 -16.11 3.15
CA ASN A 182 6.86 -16.00 3.46
C ASN A 182 6.08 -15.28 2.35
N ILE A 183 4.94 -15.87 1.97
CA ILE A 183 3.98 -15.27 1.04
C ILE A 183 2.61 -15.27 1.70
N ILE A 184 2.02 -14.08 1.79
CA ILE A 184 0.66 -13.89 2.29
C ILE A 184 -0.24 -13.55 1.12
N TYR A 185 -1.27 -14.37 0.93
CA TYR A 185 -2.33 -14.09 -0.03
C TYR A 185 -3.51 -13.41 0.64
N SER A 186 -3.95 -12.30 0.05
CA SER A 186 -5.18 -11.64 0.47
C SER A 186 -6.09 -11.37 -0.73
N THR A 187 -7.38 -11.28 -0.48
CA THR A 187 -8.34 -10.82 -1.49
C THR A 187 -8.17 -9.33 -1.76
N MET A 188 -8.76 -8.82 -2.85
CA MET A 188 -8.82 -7.37 -3.15
C MET A 188 -9.54 -6.53 -2.07
N CYS A 189 -10.23 -7.19 -1.13
CA CYS A 189 -10.85 -6.59 0.05
C CYS A 189 -9.89 -6.44 1.25
N ILE A 190 -8.66 -6.94 1.14
CA ILE A 190 -7.61 -6.86 2.18
C ILE A 190 -8.04 -7.61 3.44
N ASN A 191 -8.27 -8.90 3.29
CA ASN A 191 -8.60 -9.78 4.41
C ASN A 191 -7.31 -10.32 5.03
N ASN A 192 -7.29 -10.51 6.35
CA ASN A 192 -6.18 -11.14 7.09
C ASN A 192 -4.85 -10.37 7.08
N ILE A 193 -4.81 -9.09 6.74
CA ILE A 193 -3.55 -8.32 6.71
C ILE A 193 -2.83 -8.25 8.06
N ASN A 194 -3.56 -8.45 9.17
CA ASN A 194 -2.99 -8.58 10.51
C ASN A 194 -1.96 -9.70 10.63
N THR A 195 -2.04 -10.75 9.81
CA THR A 195 -1.07 -11.85 9.85
C THR A 195 0.32 -11.45 9.37
N LEU A 196 0.50 -10.24 8.82
CA LEU A 196 1.82 -9.68 8.52
C LEU A 196 2.67 -9.43 9.77
N PHE A 197 2.03 -9.29 10.93
CA PHE A 197 2.69 -8.95 12.19
C PHE A 197 2.77 -10.12 13.17
N ASN A 198 2.36 -11.32 12.76
CA ASN A 198 2.38 -12.52 13.58
C ASN A 198 3.71 -13.27 13.45
#